data_AF-A0AA35PVD9-F1
#
_entry.id   AF-A0AA35PVD9-F1
#
_cell.length_a   1.000
_cell.length_b   1.000
_cell.length_c   1.000
_cell.angle_alpha   90.00
_cell.angle_beta   90.00
_cell.angle_gamma   90.00
#
_symmetry.space_group_name_H-M   'P 1'
#
loop_
_entity.id
_entity.type
_entity.pdbx_description
1 polymer ?
#
loop_
_entity_poly.entity_id
_entity_poly.type
_entity_poly.pdbx_seq_one_letter_code
_entity_poly.pdbx_strand_id
1 'polypeptide(L)'
;MYKSLYSYSLTRHYPYRWLAPVLAVGGRDWLSNWPTFLVGAYPSCEDTVIPLQAQIYTNESAIPYTIESVWKFTDDEQTENLGSLVYHNQPLEQCNISSIFCDFDIQTRSASQMAMLPVGGTVTTTIVCYFGSKEGRTYVQLNGPFDPVGPPYRHYRSFIYSNQSYQANLHWGHSMMRTYWADMMWKFAESNKKRENPWYNGVVSVDLLPEKQIATEQDIMDKDFLRLDCFLNQRQGPDTRTFIDFCASRRNITMFAALGGDDVPDLDFWESANNFSKATYFTVLADLGRDDASMPNILSRPALLKAITQSLAFTRKNMSEAFSWGLHDTGAKSFDPSEFPSVDLTIEPAVLSTTYLCKVRVLKNPANLIMAVLVADIVFVSALWRLYKWAVDTFWVGEAATLPQCACYKPEEVKDGEITDEEQIELQLIQKDFTSNDDHSMEDIGRESRSTEQNGSWATPEPRYLGEGVWN
;
A
#
# COMPACT_ATOMS: atom_id res chain seq x y z
N MET A 1 -4.13 7.96 -17.57
CA MET A 1 -3.51 8.59 -16.38
C MET A 1 -4.61 9.11 -15.48
N TYR A 2 -4.93 8.41 -14.41
CA TYR A 2 -5.57 8.99 -13.23
C TYR A 2 -4.59 8.77 -12.08
N LYS A 3 -3.82 9.81 -11.76
CA LYS A 3 -3.15 9.86 -10.46
C LYS A 3 -4.27 9.97 -9.43
N SER A 4 -4.36 9.01 -8.52
CA SER A 4 -5.16 9.17 -7.31
C SER A 4 -4.60 10.38 -6.55
N LEU A 5 -5.29 11.51 -6.68
CA LEU A 5 -5.03 12.77 -5.98
C LEU A 5 -5.88 12.83 -4.72
N TYR A 6 -5.90 11.77 -3.90
CA TYR A 6 -6.53 11.83 -2.59
C TYR A 6 -5.69 11.08 -1.56
N SER A 7 -4.76 11.81 -0.96
CA SER A 7 -4.23 11.56 0.38
C SER A 7 -5.02 12.46 1.32
N TYR A 8 -5.86 11.89 2.17
CA TYR A 8 -6.43 12.63 3.30
C TYR A 8 -5.42 12.56 4.44
N SER A 9 -4.64 13.63 4.60
CA SER A 9 -3.87 13.83 5.81
C SER A 9 -4.84 14.16 6.95
N LEU A 10 -5.12 13.20 7.83
CA LEU A 10 -5.69 13.49 9.14
C LEU A 10 -4.63 14.22 9.97
N THR A 11 -4.49 15.53 9.77
CA THR A 11 -3.61 16.38 10.58
C THR A 11 -4.30 16.70 11.90
N ARG A 12 -3.95 15.95 12.95
CA ARG A 12 -4.28 16.32 14.34
C ARG A 12 -3.26 17.38 14.80
N HIS A 13 -3.72 18.60 15.04
CA HIS A 13 -2.89 19.64 15.68
C HIS A 13 -2.65 19.27 17.16
N TYR A 14 -1.40 18.99 17.53
CA TYR A 14 -0.98 18.81 18.93
C TYR A 14 0.04 19.90 19.36
N PRO A 15 0.15 20.20 20.67
CA PRO A 15 0.72 21.43 21.17
C PRO A 15 2.25 21.38 21.24
N TYR A 16 2.79 22.60 21.28
CA TYR A 16 4.11 23.01 20.82
C TYR A 16 5.25 22.68 21.80
N ARG A 17 6.42 22.30 21.27
CA ARG A 17 7.71 22.43 21.99
C ARG A 17 8.34 23.77 21.61
N TRP A 18 8.41 24.68 22.58
CA TRP A 18 9.07 25.98 22.44
C TRP A 18 10.53 25.87 22.88
N LEU A 19 11.46 25.99 21.94
CA LEU A 19 12.83 26.44 22.20
C LEU A 19 13.28 27.22 20.96
N ALA A 20 13.02 28.51 20.94
CA ALA A 20 13.65 29.43 20.02
C ALA A 20 14.58 30.33 20.85
N PRO A 21 15.91 30.25 20.70
CA PRO A 21 16.78 31.28 21.21
C PRO A 21 16.56 32.56 20.40
N VAL A 22 16.32 33.66 21.13
CA VAL A 22 16.25 35.03 20.59
C VAL A 22 17.61 35.39 19.98
N LEU A 23 17.65 35.73 18.69
CA LEU A 23 18.79 36.42 18.09
C LEU A 23 18.30 37.30 16.93
N ALA A 24 18.27 38.60 17.18
CA ALA A 24 18.06 39.64 16.19
C ALA A 24 19.42 40.16 15.73
N VAL A 25 19.87 39.81 14.51
CA VAL A 25 20.75 40.66 13.68
C VAL A 25 20.48 40.34 12.20
N GLY A 26 20.24 41.37 11.40
CA GLY A 26 19.78 41.29 10.02
C GLY A 26 20.78 40.75 9.00
N GLY A 27 20.24 40.16 7.94
CA GLY A 27 20.95 39.76 6.72
C GLY A 27 20.11 38.75 5.93
N ARG A 28 19.65 39.11 4.72
CA ARG A 28 18.85 38.25 3.83
C ARG A 28 19.59 36.96 3.41
N ASP A 29 20.90 36.91 3.62
CA ASP A 29 21.75 35.78 3.22
C ASP A 29 22.01 34.76 4.35
N TRP A 30 21.64 35.05 5.61
CA TRP A 30 21.90 34.13 6.73
C TRP A 30 21.07 32.86 6.63
N LEU A 31 19.75 32.95 6.36
CA LEU A 31 18.85 31.78 6.36
C LEU A 31 19.25 30.67 5.38
N SER A 32 20.10 30.97 4.39
CA SER A 32 20.65 29.97 3.46
C SER A 32 21.62 28.98 4.11
N ASN A 33 22.28 29.37 5.21
CA ASN A 33 23.28 28.58 5.93
C ASN A 33 22.76 27.98 7.24
N TRP A 34 21.46 28.09 7.52
CA TRP A 34 20.90 27.43 8.69
C TRP A 34 20.89 25.92 8.48
N PRO A 35 21.36 25.13 9.46
CA PRO A 35 21.32 23.69 9.33
C PRO A 35 19.87 23.25 9.23
N THR A 36 19.60 22.38 8.26
CA THR A 36 18.25 21.98 7.83
C THR A 36 17.40 21.39 8.95
N PHE A 37 17.95 20.99 10.09
CA PHE A 37 17.17 20.54 11.25
C PHE A 37 16.39 21.68 11.96
N LEU A 38 16.82 22.94 11.83
CA LEU A 38 16.14 24.10 12.45
C LEU A 38 15.03 24.69 11.57
N VAL A 39 15.07 24.41 10.25
CA VAL A 39 14.15 24.99 9.26
C VAL A 39 13.36 23.90 8.51
N GLY A 40 13.82 22.65 8.58
CA GLY A 40 13.26 21.51 7.86
C GLY A 40 12.14 20.82 8.63
N ALA A 41 10.93 20.99 8.13
CA ALA A 41 9.82 20.13 8.46
C ALA A 41 9.91 18.83 7.66
N TYR A 42 10.63 17.83 8.16
CA TYR A 42 10.60 16.50 7.54
C TYR A 42 9.29 15.79 7.88
N PRO A 43 8.58 15.24 6.89
CA PRO A 43 7.47 14.33 7.17
C PRO A 43 8.01 13.10 7.89
N SER A 44 7.29 12.65 8.92
CA SER A 44 7.59 11.41 9.62
C SER A 44 6.33 10.55 9.61
N CYS A 45 6.44 9.35 9.08
CA CYS A 45 5.33 8.38 9.03
C CYS A 45 5.39 7.45 10.23
N GLU A 46 4.22 7.01 10.70
CA GLU A 46 4.09 5.96 11.71
C GLU A 46 4.03 4.59 11.04
N ASP A 47 4.41 3.55 11.77
CA ASP A 47 4.35 2.17 11.31
C ASP A 47 2.89 1.75 11.13
N THR A 48 2.62 0.96 10.09
CA THR A 48 1.28 0.43 9.83
C THR A 48 1.18 -0.99 10.36
N VAL A 49 0.09 -1.28 11.08
CA VAL A 49 -0.25 -2.63 11.55
C VAL A 49 -1.20 -3.27 10.54
N ILE A 50 -0.75 -4.34 9.90
CA ILE A 50 -1.52 -5.11 8.93
C ILE A 50 -1.94 -6.43 9.60
N PRO A 51 -3.24 -6.74 9.70
CA PRO A 51 -3.69 -7.99 10.33
C PRO A 51 -3.34 -9.20 9.45
N LEU A 52 -3.22 -10.36 10.07
CA LEU A 52 -3.15 -11.64 9.33
C LEU A 52 -4.41 -11.81 8.47
N GLN A 53 -4.27 -12.56 7.38
CA GLN A 53 -5.30 -12.80 6.37
C GLN A 53 -5.71 -11.54 5.58
N ALA A 54 -5.02 -10.40 5.77
CA ALA A 54 -5.20 -9.24 4.93
C ALA A 54 -4.65 -9.50 3.51
N GLN A 55 -5.40 -9.04 2.50
CA GLN A 55 -4.94 -8.99 1.12
C GLN A 55 -4.18 -7.69 0.88
N ILE A 56 -2.97 -7.81 0.36
CA ILE A 56 -2.04 -6.71 0.08
C ILE A 56 -1.46 -6.85 -1.32
N TYR A 57 -0.96 -5.75 -1.87
CA TYR A 57 -0.21 -5.74 -3.12
C TYR A 57 1.20 -5.22 -2.88
N THR A 58 2.10 -5.44 -3.82
CA THR A 58 3.39 -4.76 -3.90
C THR A 58 3.24 -3.39 -4.56
N ASN A 59 4.31 -2.59 -4.58
CA ASN A 59 4.42 -1.40 -5.43
C ASN A 59 4.25 -1.72 -6.92
N GLU A 60 4.60 -2.93 -7.33
CA GLU A 60 4.43 -3.40 -8.71
C GLU A 60 2.98 -3.74 -9.04
N SER A 61 2.18 -4.12 -8.03
CA SER A 61 0.74 -4.41 -8.09
C SER A 61 0.36 -5.56 -9.05
N ALA A 62 1.25 -6.54 -9.21
CA ALA A 62 1.05 -7.64 -10.13
C ALA A 62 0.20 -8.77 -9.54
N ILE A 63 0.44 -9.20 -8.30
CA ILE A 63 -0.30 -10.30 -7.69
C ILE A 63 -0.86 -9.85 -6.32
N PRO A 64 -2.13 -10.17 -6.00
CA PRO A 64 -2.62 -10.01 -4.65
C PRO A 64 -1.99 -11.06 -3.73
N TYR A 65 -1.38 -10.64 -2.63
CA TYR A 65 -0.86 -11.54 -1.62
C TYR A 65 -1.71 -11.50 -0.35
N THR A 66 -1.96 -12.66 0.24
CA THR A 66 -2.58 -12.79 1.55
C THR A 66 -1.50 -13.07 2.58
N ILE A 67 -1.48 -12.31 3.68
CA ILE A 67 -0.55 -12.57 4.80
C ILE A 67 -1.05 -13.78 5.58
N GLU A 68 -0.33 -14.90 5.55
CA GLU A 68 -0.71 -16.10 6.28
C GLU A 68 -0.18 -16.09 7.72
N SER A 69 1.12 -15.85 7.87
CA SER A 69 1.81 -15.86 9.15
C SER A 69 2.97 -14.86 9.14
N VAL A 70 3.35 -14.41 10.34
CA VAL A 70 4.46 -13.47 10.56
C VAL A 70 5.22 -13.97 11.77
N TRP A 71 6.55 -13.99 11.72
CA TRP A 71 7.37 -14.43 12.84
C TRP A 71 8.72 -13.72 12.89
N LYS A 72 9.35 -13.78 14.06
CA LYS A 72 10.73 -13.36 14.30
C LYS A 72 11.52 -14.50 14.93
N PHE A 73 12.83 -14.48 14.80
CA PHE A 73 13.70 -15.32 15.61
C PHE A 73 14.09 -14.54 16.87
N THR A 74 13.91 -15.15 18.04
CA THR A 74 14.44 -14.63 19.30
C THR A 74 15.93 -14.88 19.40
N ASP A 75 16.60 -14.26 20.38
CA ASP A 75 18.03 -14.45 20.63
C ASP A 75 18.41 -15.92 20.89
N ASP A 76 17.46 -16.73 21.36
CA ASP A 76 17.60 -18.18 21.58
C ASP A 76 17.29 -19.03 20.34
N GLU A 77 17.26 -18.43 19.14
CA GLU A 77 16.88 -19.04 17.86
C GLU A 77 15.46 -19.65 17.82
N GLN A 78 14.60 -19.33 18.79
CA GLN A 78 13.22 -19.77 18.79
C GLN A 78 12.35 -18.87 17.90
N THR A 79 11.39 -19.48 17.21
CA THR A 79 10.42 -18.74 16.39
C THR A 79 9.33 -18.15 17.28
N GLU A 80 9.24 -16.82 17.31
CA GLU A 80 8.13 -16.10 17.92
C GLU A 80 7.12 -15.68 16.84
N ASN A 81 5.92 -16.27 16.89
CA ASN A 81 4.84 -15.95 15.96
C ASN A 81 4.14 -14.64 16.38
N LEU A 82 3.98 -13.73 15.44
CA LEU A 82 3.31 -12.46 15.62
C LEU A 82 1.86 -12.53 15.09
N GLY A 83 0.92 -11.95 15.85
CA GLY A 83 -0.49 -11.90 15.45
C GLY A 83 -0.82 -10.84 14.40
N SER A 84 0.16 -10.03 13.98
CA SER A 84 0.01 -8.99 12.96
C SER A 84 1.37 -8.57 12.43
N LEU A 85 1.38 -7.99 11.24
CA LEU A 85 2.57 -7.44 10.60
C LEU A 85 2.70 -5.95 10.93
N VAL A 86 3.77 -5.56 11.63
CA VAL A 86 4.15 -4.14 11.82
C VAL A 86 5.16 -3.79 10.74
N TYR A 87 4.80 -2.86 9.84
CA TYR A 87 5.58 -2.58 8.64
C TYR A 87 5.74 -1.08 8.36
N HIS A 88 6.93 -0.69 7.89
CA HIS A 88 7.34 0.69 7.65
C HIS A 88 8.05 0.84 6.29
N ASN A 89 7.36 0.49 5.20
CA ASN A 89 7.82 0.72 3.82
C ASN A 89 9.26 0.20 3.55
N GLN A 90 9.66 -0.88 4.21
CA GLN A 90 10.98 -1.48 4.04
C GLN A 90 10.97 -2.44 2.85
N PRO A 91 11.99 -2.45 1.99
CA PRO A 91 12.05 -3.40 0.89
C PRO A 91 11.99 -4.83 1.42
N LEU A 92 11.26 -5.69 0.71
CA LEU A 92 11.29 -7.12 0.94
C LEU A 92 12.64 -7.68 0.48
N GLU A 93 13.20 -8.57 1.28
CA GLU A 93 14.48 -9.21 1.06
C GLU A 93 14.33 -10.73 1.05
N GLN A 94 15.11 -11.39 0.19
CA GLN A 94 15.19 -12.85 0.05
C GLN A 94 13.83 -13.58 0.03
N CYS A 95 12.90 -13.08 -0.78
CA CYS A 95 11.63 -13.74 -1.02
C CYS A 95 11.82 -15.08 -1.74
N ASN A 96 11.69 -16.19 -1.02
CA ASN A 96 11.76 -17.55 -1.55
C ASN A 96 10.37 -18.13 -1.70
N ILE A 97 10.09 -18.74 -2.86
CA ILE A 97 8.87 -19.53 -3.05
C ILE A 97 9.11 -20.90 -2.44
N SER A 98 8.31 -21.26 -1.45
CA SER A 98 8.36 -22.55 -0.77
C SER A 98 7.75 -23.65 -1.64
N SER A 99 6.56 -23.39 -2.19
CA SER A 99 5.80 -24.34 -2.99
C SER A 99 4.79 -23.62 -3.89
N ILE A 100 4.44 -24.26 -5.00
CA ILE A 100 3.37 -23.86 -5.90
C ILE A 100 2.37 -25.01 -5.96
N PHE A 101 1.14 -24.76 -5.51
CA PHE A 101 0.04 -25.72 -5.57
C PHE A 101 -0.86 -25.39 -6.75
N CYS A 102 -1.13 -26.37 -7.60
CA CYS A 102 -2.09 -26.27 -8.69
C CYS A 102 -3.27 -27.18 -8.38
N ASP A 103 -4.38 -26.59 -7.96
CA ASP A 103 -5.63 -27.28 -7.65
C ASP A 103 -6.49 -27.36 -8.90
N PHE A 104 -6.67 -28.56 -9.45
CA PHE A 104 -7.50 -28.83 -10.61
C PHE A 104 -8.93 -29.17 -10.19
N ASP A 105 -9.90 -28.55 -10.84
CA ASP A 105 -11.31 -28.81 -10.60
C ASP A 105 -12.09 -28.85 -11.92
N ILE A 106 -12.95 -29.85 -12.07
CA ILE A 106 -13.86 -30.00 -13.20
C ILE A 106 -15.31 -29.83 -12.77
N GLN A 107 -15.71 -30.33 -11.59
CA GLN A 107 -17.13 -30.47 -11.21
C GLN A 107 -17.62 -29.44 -10.20
N THR A 108 -16.75 -28.90 -9.34
CA THR A 108 -17.17 -27.92 -8.32
C THR A 108 -17.08 -26.47 -8.79
N ARG A 109 -16.77 -26.27 -10.08
CA ARG A 109 -16.75 -24.95 -10.72
C ARG A 109 -18.15 -24.38 -10.95
N SER A 110 -18.27 -23.06 -10.89
CA SER A 110 -19.55 -22.40 -11.19
C SER A 110 -19.93 -22.51 -12.68
N ALA A 111 -21.22 -22.46 -12.98
CA ALA A 111 -21.72 -22.56 -14.36
C ALA A 111 -21.10 -21.53 -15.32
N SER A 112 -20.81 -20.31 -14.83
CA SER A 112 -20.12 -19.28 -15.61
C SER A 112 -18.68 -19.64 -15.95
N GLN A 113 -17.98 -20.34 -15.06
CA GLN A 113 -16.62 -20.82 -15.30
C GLN A 113 -16.61 -21.97 -16.30
N MET A 114 -17.56 -22.92 -16.14
CA MET A 114 -17.73 -24.04 -17.07
C MET A 114 -18.13 -23.59 -18.48
N ALA A 115 -18.90 -22.50 -18.60
CA ALA A 115 -19.23 -21.89 -19.88
C ALA A 115 -18.01 -21.30 -20.61
N MET A 116 -16.97 -20.91 -19.86
CA MET A 116 -15.72 -20.38 -20.43
C MET A 116 -14.73 -21.49 -20.78
N LEU A 117 -14.43 -22.36 -19.82
CA LEU A 117 -13.47 -23.46 -19.97
C LEU A 117 -14.01 -24.71 -19.28
N PRO A 118 -13.93 -25.89 -19.93
CA PRO A 118 -14.45 -27.14 -19.37
C PRO A 118 -13.63 -27.62 -18.16
N VAL A 119 -12.36 -27.23 -18.07
CA VAL A 119 -11.42 -27.55 -16.98
C VAL A 119 -10.75 -26.26 -16.55
N GLY A 120 -10.49 -26.12 -15.25
CA GLY A 120 -9.72 -25.02 -14.71
C GLY A 120 -9.13 -25.39 -13.36
N GLY A 121 -8.46 -24.41 -12.75
CA GLY A 121 -7.82 -24.63 -11.48
C GLY A 121 -7.24 -23.36 -10.89
N THR A 122 -7.20 -23.35 -9.56
CA THR A 122 -6.59 -22.27 -8.78
C THR A 122 -5.14 -22.64 -8.51
N VAL A 123 -4.25 -21.67 -8.70
CA VAL A 123 -2.83 -21.84 -8.40
C VAL A 123 -2.50 -21.02 -7.19
N THR A 124 -1.97 -21.64 -6.14
CA THR A 124 -1.58 -20.97 -4.91
C THR A 124 -0.07 -21.05 -4.76
N THR A 125 0.58 -19.89 -4.68
CA THR A 125 2.01 -19.80 -4.43
C THR A 125 2.26 -19.43 -2.99
N THR A 126 3.02 -20.24 -2.27
CA THR A 126 3.43 -19.95 -0.89
C THR A 126 4.84 -19.39 -0.90
N ILE A 127 5.00 -18.19 -0.36
CA ILE A 127 6.25 -17.45 -0.38
C ILE A 127 6.64 -17.09 1.05
N VAL A 128 7.93 -17.16 1.35
CA VAL A 128 8.51 -16.63 2.59
C VAL A 128 9.49 -15.51 2.22
N CYS A 129 9.23 -14.32 2.73
CA CYS A 129 10.10 -13.16 2.62
C CYS A 129 10.54 -12.73 4.02
N TYR A 130 11.59 -11.90 4.10
CA TYR A 130 11.83 -11.12 5.31
C TYR A 130 12.13 -9.67 4.97
N PHE A 131 12.11 -8.79 5.96
CA PHE A 131 12.61 -7.43 5.83
C PHE A 131 13.31 -7.00 7.12
N GLY A 132 14.22 -6.03 7.00
CA GLY A 132 14.94 -5.46 8.13
C GLY A 132 14.07 -4.49 8.94
N SER A 133 13.82 -4.81 10.20
CA SER A 133 13.23 -3.90 11.19
C SER A 133 14.30 -3.41 12.18
N LYS A 134 13.97 -2.36 12.95
CA LYS A 134 14.84 -1.84 14.03
C LYS A 134 15.15 -2.89 15.09
N GLU A 135 14.25 -3.86 15.25
CA GLU A 135 14.33 -4.96 16.22
C GLU A 135 14.94 -6.25 15.62
N GLY A 136 15.41 -6.21 14.37
CA GLY A 136 15.93 -7.38 13.67
C GLY A 136 15.08 -7.79 12.46
N ARG A 137 15.29 -9.01 11.96
CA ARG A 137 14.59 -9.53 10.78
C ARG A 137 13.20 -10.01 11.15
N THR A 138 12.20 -9.53 10.42
CA THR A 138 10.82 -10.04 10.51
C THR A 138 10.51 -10.83 9.26
N TYR A 139 10.04 -12.06 9.44
CA TYR A 139 9.66 -12.97 8.37
C TYR A 139 8.16 -12.93 8.16
N VAL A 140 7.75 -13.03 6.91
CA VAL A 140 6.35 -13.01 6.49
C VAL A 140 6.10 -14.11 5.47
N GLN A 141 5.07 -14.90 5.72
CA GLN A 141 4.54 -15.87 4.75
C GLN A 141 3.39 -15.25 4.00
N LEU A 142 3.51 -15.26 2.67
CA LEU A 142 2.56 -14.69 1.73
C LEU A 142 2.00 -15.80 0.85
N ASN A 143 0.69 -15.75 0.61
CA ASN A 143 0.03 -16.62 -0.35
C ASN A 143 -0.48 -15.79 -1.53
N GLY A 144 0.02 -16.09 -2.74
CA GLY A 144 -0.41 -15.46 -3.98
C GLY A 144 -1.27 -16.38 -4.82
N PRO A 145 -2.62 -16.22 -4.84
CA PRO A 145 -3.50 -16.99 -5.70
C PRO A 145 -3.50 -16.46 -7.14
N PHE A 146 -3.58 -17.38 -8.09
CA PHE A 146 -3.72 -17.10 -9.51
C PHE A 146 -4.76 -18.04 -10.12
N ASP A 147 -5.88 -17.47 -10.56
CA ASP A 147 -6.90 -18.13 -11.37
C ASP A 147 -7.46 -17.11 -12.37
N PRO A 148 -7.12 -17.22 -13.67
CA PRO A 148 -7.62 -16.29 -14.68
C PRO A 148 -9.12 -16.43 -14.96
N VAL A 149 -9.78 -17.46 -14.44
CA VAL A 149 -11.21 -17.75 -14.61
C VAL A 149 -11.88 -18.04 -13.26
N GLY A 150 -11.46 -17.37 -12.17
CA GLY A 150 -12.00 -17.59 -10.82
C GLY A 150 -13.42 -17.04 -10.57
N PRO A 151 -14.15 -17.53 -9.55
CA PRO A 151 -15.48 -17.05 -9.19
C PRO A 151 -15.43 -15.92 -8.12
N PRO A 152 -16.39 -14.98 -8.10
CA PRO A 152 -17.40 -14.71 -9.12
C PRO A 152 -16.78 -14.14 -10.41
N TYR A 153 -17.52 -14.14 -11.53
CA TYR A 153 -17.17 -13.45 -12.79
C TYR A 153 -17.15 -11.91 -12.64
N ARG A 154 -16.56 -11.40 -11.56
CA ARG A 154 -16.01 -10.07 -11.53
C ARG A 154 -14.56 -10.29 -11.87
N HIS A 155 -14.14 -9.76 -13.01
CA HIS A 155 -12.76 -9.67 -13.46
C HIS A 155 -11.77 -9.59 -12.30
N TYR A 156 -11.38 -10.73 -11.73
CA TYR A 156 -10.12 -10.84 -11.03
C TYR A 156 -9.12 -10.74 -12.16
N ARG A 157 -8.84 -9.49 -12.53
CA ARG A 157 -7.56 -9.15 -13.11
C ARG A 157 -6.58 -9.54 -12.02
N SER A 158 -6.15 -10.81 -12.03
CA SER A 158 -5.15 -11.30 -11.08
C SER A 158 -3.94 -10.38 -11.11
N PHE A 159 -3.70 -9.75 -12.27
CA PHE A 159 -2.80 -8.61 -12.51
C PHE A 159 -3.56 -7.30 -12.69
N ILE A 160 -3.42 -6.38 -11.72
CA ILE A 160 -4.08 -5.06 -11.77
C ILE A 160 -3.52 -4.20 -12.92
N TYR A 161 -2.21 -4.29 -13.18
CA TYR A 161 -1.53 -3.50 -14.19
C TYR A 161 -0.40 -4.32 -14.83
N SER A 162 -0.37 -4.44 -16.15
CA SER A 162 0.76 -5.04 -16.87
C SER A 162 0.91 -4.37 -18.24
N ASN A 163 1.74 -3.34 -18.32
CA ASN A 163 1.92 -2.57 -19.54
C ASN A 163 3.21 -3.02 -20.27
N GLN A 164 3.15 -3.17 -21.59
CA GLN A 164 4.32 -3.55 -22.40
C GLN A 164 5.45 -2.52 -22.32
N SER A 165 5.13 -1.26 -22.05
CA SER A 165 6.11 -0.16 -21.95
C SER A 165 6.47 0.20 -20.51
N TYR A 166 5.67 -0.19 -19.53
CA TYR A 166 5.87 0.11 -18.11
C TYR A 166 5.66 -1.18 -17.33
N GLN A 167 6.71 -1.71 -16.69
CA GLN A 167 6.75 -3.07 -16.10
C GLN A 167 6.65 -4.19 -17.14
N ALA A 168 7.53 -4.13 -18.15
CA ALA A 168 7.51 -5.09 -19.25
C ALA A 168 7.86 -6.52 -18.80
N ASN A 169 8.75 -6.66 -17.82
CA ASN A 169 9.03 -7.92 -17.13
C ASN A 169 7.75 -8.63 -16.67
N LEU A 170 6.87 -7.92 -15.94
CA LEU A 170 5.60 -8.43 -15.44
C LEU A 170 4.54 -8.59 -16.53
N HIS A 171 4.57 -7.77 -17.58
CA HIS A 171 3.74 -8.00 -18.76
C HIS A 171 4.00 -9.36 -19.40
N TRP A 172 5.26 -9.69 -19.64
CA TRP A 172 5.62 -11.00 -20.20
C TRP A 172 5.39 -12.13 -19.20
N GLY A 173 5.67 -11.91 -17.91
CA GLY A 173 5.33 -12.86 -16.84
C GLY A 173 3.85 -13.23 -16.83
N HIS A 174 2.97 -12.23 -16.81
CA HIS A 174 1.52 -12.41 -16.87
C HIS A 174 1.06 -13.12 -18.15
N SER A 175 1.63 -12.77 -19.30
CA SER A 175 1.34 -13.43 -20.58
C SER A 175 1.70 -14.92 -20.57
N MET A 176 2.88 -15.25 -20.05
CA MET A 176 3.32 -16.64 -19.89
C MET A 176 2.45 -17.41 -18.90
N MET A 177 2.20 -16.85 -17.72
CA MET A 177 1.36 -17.50 -16.71
C MET A 177 -0.03 -17.82 -17.28
N ARG A 178 -0.69 -16.89 -17.96
CA ARG A 178 -2.02 -17.15 -18.55
C ARG A 178 -1.98 -18.18 -19.66
N THR A 179 -1.02 -18.08 -20.58
CA THR A 179 -0.92 -18.99 -21.73
C THR A 179 -0.58 -20.42 -21.30
N TYR A 180 0.43 -20.58 -20.43
CA TYR A 180 0.83 -21.89 -19.95
C TYR A 180 -0.16 -22.49 -18.95
N TRP A 181 -0.86 -21.67 -18.17
CA TRP A 181 -1.98 -22.16 -17.35
C TRP A 181 -3.05 -22.80 -18.23
N ALA A 182 -3.47 -22.12 -19.30
CA ALA A 182 -4.50 -22.66 -20.18
C ALA A 182 -4.02 -23.89 -20.97
N ASP A 183 -2.75 -23.93 -21.37
CA ASP A 183 -2.15 -25.12 -21.98
C ASP A 183 -2.16 -26.31 -21.02
N MET A 184 -1.78 -26.09 -19.76
CA MET A 184 -1.79 -27.13 -18.74
C MET A 184 -3.21 -27.66 -18.51
N MET A 185 -4.20 -26.76 -18.37
CA MET A 185 -5.62 -27.14 -18.21
C MET A 185 -6.16 -27.86 -19.45
N TRP A 186 -5.76 -27.45 -20.65
CA TRP A 186 -6.14 -28.10 -21.90
C TRP A 186 -5.55 -29.51 -22.01
N LYS A 187 -4.26 -29.68 -21.74
CA LYS A 187 -3.59 -30.99 -21.76
C LYS A 187 -4.14 -31.95 -20.70
N PHE A 188 -4.56 -31.43 -19.54
CA PHE A 188 -5.29 -32.21 -18.55
C PHE A 188 -6.65 -32.68 -19.08
N ALA A 189 -7.40 -31.78 -19.72
CA ALA A 189 -8.68 -32.12 -20.35
C ALA A 189 -8.54 -33.16 -21.47
N GLU A 190 -7.53 -33.04 -22.32
CA GLU A 190 -7.24 -34.01 -23.38
C GLU A 190 -6.82 -35.37 -22.82
N SER A 191 -6.02 -35.39 -21.76
CA SER A 191 -5.65 -36.63 -21.07
C SER A 191 -6.89 -37.35 -20.54
N ASN A 192 -7.87 -36.62 -20.00
CA ASN A 192 -9.12 -37.18 -19.51
C ASN A 192 -10.02 -37.76 -20.61
N LYS A 193 -10.02 -37.20 -21.84
CA LYS A 193 -10.85 -37.70 -22.94
C LYS A 193 -10.51 -39.12 -23.39
N LYS A 194 -9.25 -39.54 -23.19
CA LYS A 194 -8.74 -40.84 -23.65
C LYS A 194 -9.01 -41.96 -22.65
N ARG A 195 -9.56 -41.65 -21.46
CA ARG A 195 -9.64 -42.55 -20.32
C ARG A 195 -11.06 -43.08 -20.11
N GLU A 196 -11.17 -44.33 -19.67
CA GLU A 196 -12.44 -44.90 -19.24
C GLU A 196 -12.92 -44.30 -17.91
N ASN A 197 -11.98 -44.04 -16.98
CA ASN A 197 -12.24 -43.39 -15.70
C ASN A 197 -11.53 -42.03 -15.64
N PRO A 198 -12.24 -40.91 -15.91
CA PRO A 198 -11.64 -39.59 -15.87
C PRO A 198 -11.40 -39.11 -14.44
N TRP A 199 -10.35 -38.30 -14.26
CA TRP A 199 -10.12 -37.56 -13.02
C TRP A 199 -11.08 -36.37 -12.92
N TYR A 200 -11.62 -36.12 -11.73
CA TYR A 200 -12.58 -35.00 -11.54
C TYR A 200 -12.00 -33.83 -10.74
N ASN A 201 -11.02 -34.09 -9.88
CA ASN A 201 -10.20 -33.08 -9.22
C ASN A 201 -8.79 -33.64 -8.91
N GLY A 202 -7.87 -32.76 -8.56
CA GLY A 202 -6.53 -33.15 -8.18
C GLY A 202 -5.68 -31.97 -7.76
N VAL A 203 -4.53 -32.27 -7.18
CA VAL A 203 -3.54 -31.28 -6.75
C VAL A 203 -2.19 -31.69 -7.30
N VAL A 204 -1.52 -30.76 -7.96
CA VAL A 204 -0.10 -30.88 -8.31
C VAL A 204 0.67 -29.88 -7.46
N SER A 205 1.58 -30.38 -6.62
CA SER A 205 2.50 -29.56 -5.83
C SER A 205 3.84 -29.50 -6.52
N VAL A 206 4.43 -28.31 -6.55
CA VAL A 206 5.69 -28.06 -7.24
C VAL A 206 6.64 -27.35 -6.29
N ASP A 207 7.82 -27.94 -6.10
CA ASP A 207 8.86 -27.42 -5.23
C ASP A 207 10.16 -27.22 -6.00
N LEU A 208 10.98 -26.26 -5.55
CA LEU A 208 12.35 -26.17 -6.02
C LEU A 208 13.21 -27.26 -5.37
N LEU A 209 14.18 -27.80 -6.11
CA LEU A 209 15.12 -28.77 -5.56
C LEU A 209 15.98 -28.11 -4.47
N PRO A 210 15.91 -28.57 -3.20
CA PRO A 210 16.56 -27.89 -2.08
C PRO A 210 18.10 -27.85 -2.17
N GLU A 211 18.70 -28.69 -3.01
CA GLU A 211 20.15 -28.77 -3.22
C GLU A 211 20.64 -27.97 -4.43
N LYS A 212 19.75 -27.44 -5.28
CA LYS A 212 20.14 -26.78 -6.53
C LYS A 212 20.39 -25.29 -6.27
N GLN A 213 21.66 -24.91 -6.18
CA GLN A 213 22.05 -23.50 -6.29
C GLN A 213 21.85 -23.06 -7.75
N ILE A 214 20.97 -22.08 -7.96
CA ILE A 214 20.72 -21.52 -9.29
C ILE A 214 21.83 -20.50 -9.58
N ALA A 215 22.95 -20.98 -10.11
CA ALA A 215 24.10 -20.12 -10.41
C ALA A 215 24.11 -19.64 -11.87
N THR A 216 23.56 -20.43 -12.80
CA THR A 216 23.67 -20.15 -14.24
C THR A 216 22.32 -20.09 -14.94
N GLU A 217 22.31 -19.40 -16.08
CA GLU A 217 21.15 -19.31 -16.96
C GLU A 217 20.73 -20.68 -17.53
N GLN A 218 21.68 -21.61 -17.68
CA GLN A 218 21.39 -22.97 -18.14
C GLN A 218 20.62 -23.77 -17.09
N ASP A 219 20.90 -23.57 -15.81
CA ASP A 219 20.24 -24.26 -14.70
C ASP A 219 18.74 -23.93 -14.64
N ILE A 220 18.40 -22.70 -15.05
CA ILE A 220 17.05 -22.17 -15.10
C ILE A 220 16.24 -22.79 -16.26
N MET A 221 16.88 -23.02 -17.40
CA MET A 221 16.23 -23.60 -18.58
C MET A 221 16.12 -25.13 -18.53
N ASP A 222 16.77 -25.77 -17.56
CA ASP A 222 16.72 -27.22 -17.33
C ASP A 222 15.29 -27.76 -17.24
N LYS A 223 15.00 -28.87 -17.92
CA LYS A 223 13.68 -29.52 -17.86
C LYS A 223 13.35 -29.96 -16.44
N ASP A 224 14.34 -30.39 -15.67
CA ASP A 224 14.18 -30.86 -14.28
C ASP A 224 14.49 -29.74 -13.26
N PHE A 225 14.14 -28.50 -13.61
CA PHE A 225 14.26 -27.34 -12.71
C PHE A 225 13.43 -27.49 -11.44
N LEU A 226 12.27 -28.14 -11.53
CA LEU A 226 11.30 -28.29 -10.45
C LEU A 226 11.01 -29.77 -10.17
N ARG A 227 10.66 -30.03 -8.92
CA ARG A 227 10.18 -31.33 -8.45
C ARG A 227 8.67 -31.28 -8.32
N LEU A 228 8.01 -32.33 -8.76
CA LEU A 228 6.55 -32.42 -8.79
C LEU A 228 6.07 -33.55 -7.87
N ASP A 229 4.95 -33.30 -7.21
CA ASP A 229 4.12 -34.25 -6.47
C ASP A 229 2.70 -34.13 -7.00
N CYS A 230 1.97 -35.24 -7.13
CA CYS A 230 0.59 -35.20 -7.62
C CYS A 230 -0.34 -36.16 -6.90
N PHE A 231 -1.56 -35.66 -6.68
CA PHE A 231 -2.69 -36.39 -6.13
C PHE A 231 -3.89 -36.17 -7.04
N LEU A 232 -4.37 -37.22 -7.70
CA LEU A 232 -5.52 -37.13 -8.58
C LEU A 232 -6.64 -38.01 -8.04
N ASN A 233 -7.88 -37.55 -8.10
CA ASN A 233 -9.01 -38.39 -7.70
C ASN A 233 -9.78 -38.88 -8.92
N GLN A 234 -9.99 -40.19 -8.96
CA GLN A 234 -10.86 -40.84 -9.94
C GLN A 234 -12.24 -41.11 -9.32
N ARG A 235 -13.28 -41.05 -10.16
CA ARG A 235 -14.64 -41.45 -9.77
C ARG A 235 -14.90 -42.88 -10.23
N GLN A 236 -15.03 -43.82 -9.29
CA GLN A 236 -15.41 -45.19 -9.61
C GLN A 236 -16.94 -45.36 -9.44
N GLY A 237 -17.67 -45.23 -10.56
CA GLY A 237 -19.11 -45.53 -10.62
C GLY A 237 -20.05 -44.54 -9.91
N PRO A 238 -21.36 -44.86 -9.86
CA PRO A 238 -22.38 -44.02 -9.22
C PRO A 238 -22.24 -44.00 -7.69
N ASP A 239 -21.75 -45.09 -7.09
CA ASP A 239 -21.53 -45.25 -5.64
C ASP A 239 -20.12 -44.79 -5.23
N THR A 240 -19.93 -43.47 -5.23
CA THR A 240 -18.95 -42.65 -4.49
C THR A 240 -17.77 -43.35 -3.78
N ARG A 241 -16.94 -44.13 -4.47
CA ARG A 241 -15.58 -44.42 -4.01
C ARG A 241 -14.63 -43.47 -4.72
N THR A 242 -14.10 -42.52 -3.96
CA THR A 242 -12.99 -41.67 -4.38
C THR A 242 -11.72 -42.48 -4.19
N PHE A 243 -11.09 -42.87 -5.29
CA PHE A 243 -9.75 -43.42 -5.23
C PHE A 243 -8.77 -42.27 -5.38
N ILE A 244 -7.88 -42.11 -4.40
CA ILE A 244 -6.78 -41.16 -4.47
C ILE A 244 -5.66 -41.88 -5.22
N ASP A 245 -5.47 -41.54 -6.48
CA ASP A 245 -4.30 -41.97 -7.22
C ASP A 245 -3.13 -41.08 -6.85
N PHE A 246 -2.18 -41.70 -6.16
CA PHE A 246 -0.90 -41.10 -5.93
C PHE A 246 0.00 -41.39 -7.13
N CYS A 247 0.13 -40.43 -8.03
CA CYS A 247 0.84 -40.68 -9.28
C CYS A 247 2.38 -40.72 -9.10
N ALA A 248 2.97 -39.98 -8.15
CA ALA A 248 4.29 -40.25 -7.57
C ALA A 248 4.70 -39.21 -6.51
N SER A 249 5.66 -39.58 -5.64
CA SER A 249 6.28 -38.63 -4.71
C SER A 249 7.57 -38.07 -5.27
N ARG A 250 7.67 -36.74 -5.28
CA ARG A 250 8.91 -35.97 -5.32
C ARG A 250 9.81 -36.34 -6.49
N ARG A 251 9.22 -36.44 -7.69
CA ARG A 251 9.94 -36.84 -8.90
C ARG A 251 10.23 -35.66 -9.82
N ASN A 252 11.30 -35.81 -10.58
CA ASN A 252 11.62 -34.92 -11.70
C ASN A 252 10.73 -35.24 -12.90
N ILE A 253 10.60 -34.30 -13.84
CA ILE A 253 9.74 -34.48 -15.03
C ILE A 253 10.22 -35.63 -15.90
N THR A 254 11.53 -35.79 -16.05
CA THR A 254 12.12 -36.94 -16.75
C THR A 254 11.71 -38.28 -16.12
N MET A 255 11.53 -38.33 -14.80
CA MET A 255 11.07 -39.52 -14.11
C MET A 255 9.55 -39.73 -14.23
N PHE A 256 8.75 -38.66 -14.32
CA PHE A 256 7.32 -38.76 -14.64
C PHE A 256 7.09 -39.26 -16.07
N ALA A 257 7.91 -38.78 -17.01
CA ALA A 257 7.90 -39.27 -18.40
C ALA A 257 8.14 -40.79 -18.48
N ALA A 258 8.95 -41.33 -17.56
CA ALA A 258 9.29 -42.74 -17.50
C ALA A 258 8.23 -43.61 -16.79
N LEU A 259 7.34 -43.01 -15.98
CA LEU A 259 6.29 -43.77 -15.29
C LEU A 259 5.28 -44.33 -16.28
N GLY A 260 4.77 -43.48 -17.18
CA GLY A 260 3.76 -43.86 -18.18
C GLY A 260 2.54 -44.57 -17.61
N GLY A 261 1.62 -44.98 -18.49
CA GLY A 261 0.48 -45.81 -18.13
C GLY A 261 -0.76 -45.05 -17.66
N ASP A 262 -1.77 -45.83 -17.25
CA ASP A 262 -3.11 -45.32 -16.97
C ASP A 262 -3.23 -44.60 -15.63
N ASP A 263 -2.20 -44.47 -14.80
CA ASP A 263 -2.35 -43.81 -13.49
C ASP A 263 -1.87 -42.35 -13.47
N VAL A 264 -1.25 -41.89 -14.57
CA VAL A 264 -0.68 -40.54 -14.68
C VAL A 264 -1.14 -39.84 -15.98
N PRO A 265 -1.26 -38.50 -16.00
CA PRO A 265 -1.45 -37.74 -17.24
C PRO A 265 -0.32 -37.94 -18.25
N ASP A 266 -0.62 -37.66 -19.53
CA ASP A 266 0.32 -37.77 -20.64
C ASP A 266 1.58 -36.90 -20.43
N LEU A 267 2.70 -37.25 -21.07
CA LEU A 267 3.96 -36.49 -21.00
C LEU A 267 3.77 -34.99 -21.34
N ASP A 268 2.94 -34.69 -22.33
CA ASP A 268 2.62 -33.32 -22.73
C ASP A 268 2.06 -32.47 -21.58
N PHE A 269 1.29 -33.09 -20.67
CA PHE A 269 0.76 -32.39 -19.49
C PHE A 269 1.90 -31.98 -18.55
N TRP A 270 2.85 -32.88 -18.30
CA TRP A 270 3.98 -32.62 -17.41
C TRP A 270 4.94 -31.57 -17.97
N GLU A 271 5.17 -31.56 -19.28
CA GLU A 271 5.95 -30.49 -19.93
C GLU A 271 5.23 -29.14 -19.82
N SER A 272 3.91 -29.12 -19.98
CA SER A 272 3.10 -27.92 -19.81
C SER A 272 3.10 -27.40 -18.37
N ALA A 273 2.96 -28.30 -17.40
CA ALA A 273 3.05 -27.99 -15.97
C ALA A 273 4.41 -27.37 -15.62
N ASN A 274 5.52 -27.90 -16.15
CA ASN A 274 6.84 -27.32 -15.95
C ASN A 274 6.94 -25.87 -16.46
N ASN A 275 6.48 -25.63 -17.69
CA ASN A 275 6.52 -24.30 -18.30
C ASN A 275 5.66 -23.31 -17.51
N PHE A 276 4.48 -23.75 -17.07
CA PHE A 276 3.60 -22.96 -16.23
C PHE A 276 4.22 -22.66 -14.86
N SER A 277 4.79 -23.65 -14.18
CA SER A 277 5.40 -23.47 -12.87
C SER A 277 6.63 -22.57 -12.94
N LYS A 278 7.46 -22.66 -14.00
CA LYS A 278 8.55 -21.70 -14.24
C LYS A 278 8.02 -20.28 -14.46
N ALA A 279 7.02 -20.12 -15.31
CA ALA A 279 6.42 -18.81 -15.55
C ALA A 279 5.88 -18.20 -14.25
N THR A 280 5.18 -19.00 -13.44
CA THR A 280 4.67 -18.59 -12.13
C THR A 280 5.80 -18.22 -11.18
N TYR A 281 6.82 -19.08 -11.07
CA TYR A 281 7.97 -18.89 -10.21
C TYR A 281 8.68 -17.56 -10.48
N PHE A 282 9.09 -17.31 -11.73
CA PHE A 282 9.82 -16.09 -12.07
C PHE A 282 8.96 -14.83 -12.04
N THR A 283 7.67 -14.94 -12.34
CA THR A 283 6.75 -13.80 -12.26
C THR A 283 6.49 -13.37 -10.82
N VAL A 284 6.27 -14.32 -9.91
CA VAL A 284 6.11 -14.04 -8.47
C VAL A 284 7.40 -13.44 -7.91
N LEU A 285 8.56 -13.98 -8.27
CA LEU A 285 9.84 -13.41 -7.84
C LEU A 285 10.06 -11.99 -8.38
N ALA A 286 9.65 -11.71 -9.62
CA ALA A 286 9.78 -10.37 -10.19
C ALA A 286 8.84 -9.36 -9.50
N ASP A 287 7.60 -9.76 -9.19
CA ASP A 287 6.64 -8.92 -8.45
C ASP A 287 7.12 -8.60 -7.03
N LEU A 288 7.88 -9.53 -6.43
CA LEU A 288 8.51 -9.38 -5.12
C LEU A 288 9.93 -8.79 -5.18
N GLY A 289 10.36 -8.30 -6.35
CA GLY A 289 11.60 -7.54 -6.50
C GLY A 289 12.87 -8.37 -6.38
N ARG A 290 12.82 -9.68 -6.68
CA ARG A 290 13.97 -10.57 -6.59
C ARG A 290 14.64 -10.81 -7.95
N ASP A 291 15.87 -10.32 -8.05
CA ASP A 291 16.85 -10.66 -9.09
C ASP A 291 18.27 -10.50 -8.51
N ASP A 292 18.75 -11.54 -7.83
CA ASP A 292 20.05 -11.53 -7.16
C ASP A 292 21.00 -12.57 -7.77
N ALA A 293 22.29 -12.50 -7.43
CA ALA A 293 23.30 -13.39 -8.00
C ALA A 293 23.12 -14.87 -7.61
N SER A 294 22.39 -15.15 -6.52
CA SER A 294 22.08 -16.52 -6.08
C SER A 294 20.75 -17.05 -6.61
N MET A 295 19.89 -16.15 -7.08
CA MET A 295 18.60 -16.46 -7.69
C MET A 295 18.30 -15.50 -8.85
N PRO A 296 18.96 -15.71 -10.00
CA PRO A 296 18.73 -14.92 -11.20
C PRO A 296 17.29 -15.07 -11.72
N ASN A 297 16.63 -13.95 -12.07
CA ASN A 297 15.30 -13.96 -12.68
C ASN A 297 15.33 -14.03 -14.22
N ILE A 298 14.51 -14.89 -14.85
CA ILE A 298 14.39 -14.95 -16.32
C ILE A 298 13.86 -13.63 -16.89
N LEU A 299 12.94 -12.97 -16.18
CA LEU A 299 12.20 -11.83 -16.69
C LEU A 299 13.06 -10.57 -16.86
N SER A 300 14.21 -10.49 -16.19
CA SER A 300 15.18 -9.40 -16.35
C SER A 300 16.21 -9.64 -17.47
N ARG A 301 16.28 -10.86 -18.02
CA ARG A 301 17.29 -11.28 -18.99
C ARG A 301 16.68 -11.47 -20.37
N PRO A 302 16.95 -10.59 -21.37
CA PRO A 302 16.31 -10.65 -22.68
C PRO A 302 16.47 -11.99 -23.42
N ALA A 303 17.65 -12.62 -23.34
CA ALA A 303 17.94 -13.88 -24.03
C ALA A 303 17.11 -15.05 -23.46
N LEU A 304 16.98 -15.13 -22.14
CA LEU A 304 16.19 -16.15 -21.47
C LEU A 304 14.70 -15.91 -21.63
N LEU A 305 14.28 -14.65 -21.54
CA LEU A 305 12.90 -14.27 -21.81
C LEU A 305 12.50 -14.67 -23.24
N LYS A 306 13.36 -14.45 -24.23
CA LYS A 306 13.15 -14.94 -25.59
C LYS A 306 13.02 -16.46 -25.60
N ALA A 307 13.94 -17.19 -24.97
CA ALA A 307 13.93 -18.66 -24.96
C ALA A 307 12.64 -19.25 -24.36
N ILE A 308 12.18 -18.76 -23.21
CA ILE A 308 10.96 -19.28 -22.56
C ILE A 308 9.68 -18.83 -23.26
N THR A 309 9.68 -17.70 -23.98
CA THR A 309 8.49 -17.19 -24.69
C THR A 309 8.36 -17.73 -26.11
N GLN A 310 9.38 -18.38 -26.67
CA GLN A 310 9.37 -18.95 -28.04
C GLN A 310 8.20 -19.93 -28.25
N SER A 311 7.88 -20.75 -27.25
CA SER A 311 6.79 -21.73 -27.33
C SER A 311 5.39 -21.13 -27.25
N LEU A 312 5.22 -19.87 -26.77
CA LEU A 312 3.90 -19.28 -26.57
C LEU A 312 3.05 -19.23 -27.85
N ALA A 313 3.68 -18.84 -28.97
CA ALA A 313 2.98 -18.72 -30.24
C ALA A 313 2.52 -20.10 -30.78
N PHE A 314 3.36 -21.13 -30.59
CA PHE A 314 3.06 -22.50 -30.98
C PHE A 314 1.96 -23.10 -30.10
N THR A 315 2.09 -22.96 -28.77
CA THR A 315 1.12 -23.42 -27.78
C THR A 315 -0.27 -22.84 -28.06
N ARG A 316 -0.37 -21.53 -28.25
CA ARG A 316 -1.65 -20.89 -28.56
C ARG A 316 -2.28 -21.41 -29.85
N LYS A 317 -1.48 -21.62 -30.90
CA LYS A 317 -2.00 -22.07 -32.21
C LYS A 317 -2.56 -23.50 -32.16
N ASN A 318 -1.98 -24.36 -31.33
CA ASN A 318 -2.36 -25.76 -31.25
C ASN A 318 -3.45 -26.05 -30.22
N MET A 319 -3.68 -25.12 -29.29
CA MET A 319 -4.73 -25.20 -28.29
C MET A 319 -6.12 -25.23 -28.95
N SER A 320 -7.05 -26.00 -28.36
CA SER A 320 -8.43 -26.04 -28.87
C SER A 320 -9.13 -24.68 -28.82
N GLU A 321 -10.09 -24.47 -29.72
CA GLU A 321 -10.82 -23.20 -29.86
C GLU A 321 -11.50 -22.76 -28.55
N ALA A 322 -12.08 -23.69 -27.78
CA ALA A 322 -12.69 -23.40 -26.48
C ALA A 322 -11.68 -22.80 -25.50
N PHE A 323 -10.48 -23.38 -25.41
CA PHE A 323 -9.42 -22.88 -24.52
C PHE A 323 -8.79 -21.58 -25.03
N SER A 324 -8.62 -21.45 -26.36
CA SER A 324 -8.14 -20.21 -26.96
C SER A 324 -9.13 -19.05 -26.77
N TRP A 325 -10.44 -19.32 -26.82
CA TRP A 325 -11.47 -18.31 -26.61
C TRP A 325 -11.49 -17.82 -25.16
N GLY A 326 -11.37 -18.72 -24.18
CA GLY A 326 -11.31 -18.33 -22.75
C GLY A 326 -10.13 -17.41 -22.39
N LEU A 327 -9.13 -17.27 -23.25
CA LEU A 327 -7.93 -16.47 -23.04
C LEU A 327 -7.97 -15.03 -23.60
N HIS A 328 -9.09 -14.57 -24.16
CA HIS A 328 -9.28 -13.25 -24.80
C HIS A 328 -8.24 -12.20 -24.34
N ASP A 329 -7.38 -11.78 -25.29
CA ASP A 329 -6.41 -10.67 -25.14
C ASP A 329 -5.13 -10.95 -24.31
N THR A 330 -4.46 -12.09 -24.55
CA THR A 330 -3.14 -12.38 -23.97
C THR A 330 -2.01 -12.23 -24.99
N GLY A 331 -0.90 -11.64 -24.55
CA GLY A 331 0.30 -11.33 -25.34
C GLY A 331 1.08 -12.57 -25.78
N ALA A 332 0.44 -13.47 -26.51
CA ALA A 332 0.98 -14.73 -27.01
C ALA A 332 2.00 -14.56 -28.16
N LYS A 333 2.62 -13.39 -28.25
CA LYS A 333 3.81 -13.18 -29.06
C LYS A 333 5.01 -13.66 -28.27
N SER A 334 5.98 -14.25 -28.95
CA SER A 334 7.28 -14.44 -28.33
C SER A 334 7.94 -13.08 -28.14
N PHE A 335 8.68 -12.92 -27.05
CA PHE A 335 9.52 -11.74 -26.85
C PHE A 335 10.71 -11.82 -27.81
N ASP A 336 10.90 -10.79 -28.64
CA ASP A 336 12.13 -10.61 -29.42
C ASP A 336 12.82 -9.30 -29.02
N PRO A 337 14.05 -9.34 -28.48
CA PRO A 337 14.78 -8.12 -28.12
C PRO A 337 15.04 -7.20 -29.33
N SER A 338 15.00 -7.73 -30.56
CA SER A 338 15.15 -6.95 -31.79
C SER A 338 13.92 -6.09 -32.09
N GLU A 339 12.72 -6.57 -31.72
CA GLU A 339 11.47 -5.82 -31.87
C GLU A 339 11.26 -4.83 -30.71
N PHE A 340 11.89 -5.10 -29.56
CA PHE A 340 11.73 -4.34 -28.32
C PHE A 340 13.07 -3.84 -27.74
N PRO A 341 13.90 -3.10 -28.49
CA PRO A 341 15.26 -2.76 -28.08
C PRO A 341 15.34 -1.74 -26.92
N SER A 342 14.26 -1.01 -26.64
CA SER A 342 14.19 0.02 -25.59
C SER A 342 13.34 -0.39 -24.39
N VAL A 343 13.01 -1.67 -24.26
CA VAL A 343 12.19 -2.16 -23.15
C VAL A 343 13.04 -2.38 -21.92
N ASP A 344 12.68 -1.71 -20.83
CA ASP A 344 13.29 -1.92 -19.53
C ASP A 344 12.73 -3.19 -18.88
N LEU A 345 13.62 -4.14 -18.60
CA LEU A 345 13.31 -5.40 -17.94
C LEU A 345 13.83 -5.43 -16.49
N THR A 346 14.34 -4.30 -15.98
CA THR A 346 14.87 -4.20 -14.62
C THR A 346 13.79 -4.56 -13.59
N ILE A 347 14.19 -5.36 -12.59
CA ILE A 347 13.35 -5.73 -11.46
C ILE A 347 13.74 -4.82 -10.29
N GLU A 348 12.79 -4.01 -9.83
CA GLU A 348 13.00 -3.10 -8.70
C GLU A 348 12.68 -3.79 -7.36
N PRO A 349 13.32 -3.42 -6.24
CA PRO A 349 13.00 -3.96 -4.93
C PRO A 349 11.53 -3.71 -4.56
N ALA A 350 10.83 -4.76 -4.14
CA ALA A 350 9.42 -4.65 -3.84
C ALA A 350 9.16 -4.14 -2.43
N VAL A 351 8.13 -3.30 -2.28
CA VAL A 351 7.59 -2.86 -0.98
C VAL A 351 6.10 -3.19 -0.91
N LEU A 352 5.59 -3.47 0.28
CA LEU A 352 4.15 -3.72 0.46
C LEU A 352 3.37 -2.41 0.35
N SER A 353 2.44 -2.35 -0.60
CA SER A 353 1.55 -1.23 -0.81
C SER A 353 0.52 -1.16 0.32
N THR A 354 0.75 -0.25 1.26
CA THR A 354 -0.18 0.06 2.35
C THR A 354 -0.28 1.56 2.59
N THR A 355 -1.30 1.98 3.33
CA THR A 355 -1.50 3.38 3.70
C THR A 355 -0.79 3.68 5.01
N TYR A 356 0.05 4.71 5.02
CA TYR A 356 0.76 5.19 6.22
C TYR A 356 0.13 6.47 6.74
N LEU A 357 0.06 6.61 8.06
CA LEU A 357 -0.29 7.88 8.69
C LEU A 357 0.98 8.72 8.85
N CYS A 358 1.10 9.77 8.03
CA CYS A 358 2.27 10.65 8.04
C CYS A 358 1.99 11.98 8.74
N LYS A 359 2.83 12.32 9.72
CA LYS A 359 2.87 13.64 10.35
C LYS A 359 3.67 14.58 9.46
N VAL A 360 2.96 15.37 8.67
CA VAL A 360 3.56 16.49 7.93
C VAL A 360 3.62 17.69 8.85
N ARG A 361 4.81 18.13 9.23
CA ARG A 361 4.98 19.40 9.92
C ARG A 361 4.79 20.51 8.90
N VAL A 362 3.91 21.46 9.18
CA VAL A 362 3.75 22.66 8.34
C VAL A 362 4.39 23.81 9.11
N LEU A 363 5.34 24.49 8.48
CA LEU A 363 5.90 25.72 9.03
C LEU A 363 4.77 26.74 9.16
N LYS A 364 4.65 27.39 10.33
CA LYS A 364 3.69 28.49 10.49
C LYS A 364 4.05 29.62 9.51
N ASN A 365 3.03 30.35 9.05
CA ASN A 365 3.21 31.52 8.21
C ASN A 365 4.24 32.47 8.88
N PRO A 366 5.29 32.91 8.17
CA PRO A 366 6.32 33.79 8.73
C PRO A 366 5.74 35.07 9.37
N ALA A 367 4.59 35.57 8.90
CA ALA A 367 3.92 36.72 9.51
C ALA A 367 3.52 36.46 10.97
N ASN A 368 3.03 35.25 11.29
CA ASN A 368 2.69 34.88 12.67
C ASN A 368 3.93 34.73 13.55
N LEU A 369 5.06 34.30 12.97
CA LEU A 369 6.33 34.21 13.70
C LEU A 369 6.87 35.60 14.03
N ILE A 370 6.84 36.53 13.06
CA ILE A 370 7.25 37.93 13.27
C ILE A 370 6.38 38.60 14.32
N MET A 371 5.05 38.43 14.25
CA MET A 371 4.13 38.99 15.25
C MET A 371 4.38 38.42 16.64
N ALA A 372 4.65 37.12 16.76
CA ALA A 372 4.98 36.50 18.04
C ALA A 372 6.27 37.06 18.66
N VAL A 373 7.31 37.29 17.84
CA VAL A 373 8.58 37.89 18.29
C VAL A 373 8.35 39.34 18.73
N LEU A 374 7.67 40.16 17.91
CA LEU A 374 7.37 41.55 18.25
C LEU A 374 6.58 41.67 19.56
N VAL A 375 5.57 40.82 19.75
CA VAL A 375 4.78 40.82 20.99
C VAL A 375 5.64 40.43 22.18
N ALA A 376 6.49 39.41 22.04
CA ALA A 376 7.41 39.01 23.11
C ALA A 376 8.37 40.13 23.49
N ASP A 377 8.99 40.79 22.51
CA ASP A 377 9.95 41.89 22.74
C ASP A 377 9.28 43.09 23.41
N ILE A 378 8.05 43.45 23.01
CA ILE A 378 7.27 44.52 23.66
C ILE A 378 6.99 44.17 25.13
N VAL A 379 6.61 42.92 25.41
CA VAL A 379 6.37 42.46 26.79
C VAL A 379 7.66 42.54 27.60
N PHE A 380 8.80 42.08 27.07
CA PHE A 380 10.08 42.19 27.77
C PHE A 380 10.51 43.63 28.02
N VAL A 381 10.38 44.52 27.04
CA VAL A 381 10.70 45.96 27.21
C VAL A 381 9.78 46.59 28.25
N SER A 382 8.47 46.28 28.23
CA SER A 382 7.54 46.81 29.22
C SER A 382 7.81 46.29 30.63
N ALA A 383 8.22 45.03 30.77
CA ALA A 383 8.62 44.44 32.05
C ALA A 383 9.93 45.05 32.57
N LEU A 384 10.94 45.19 31.70
CA LEU A 384 12.21 45.87 32.01
C LEU A 384 11.99 47.32 32.44
N TRP A 385 11.11 48.04 31.75
CA TRP A 385 10.76 49.41 32.10
C TRP A 385 10.07 49.51 33.46
N ARG A 386 9.15 48.60 33.77
CA ARG A 386 8.51 48.54 35.09
C ARG A 386 9.50 48.19 36.20
N LEU A 387 10.42 47.26 35.95
CA LEU A 387 11.52 46.93 36.85
C LEU A 387 12.45 48.12 37.07
N TYR A 388 12.79 48.86 36.01
CA TYR A 388 13.59 50.07 36.08
C TYR A 388 12.91 51.16 36.92
N LYS A 389 11.63 51.46 36.63
CA LYS A 389 10.86 52.41 37.45
C LYS A 389 10.82 51.99 38.91
N TRP A 390 10.50 50.73 39.18
CA TRP A 390 10.48 50.20 40.54
C TRP A 390 11.84 50.37 41.22
N ALA A 391 12.94 50.07 40.53
CA ALA A 391 14.28 50.23 41.08
C ALA A 391 14.63 51.70 41.35
N VAL A 392 14.31 52.63 40.44
CA VAL A 392 14.54 54.07 40.64
C VAL A 392 13.69 54.62 41.77
N ASP A 393 12.40 54.28 41.81
CA ASP A 393 11.49 54.77 42.87
C ASP A 393 11.86 54.21 44.24
N THR A 394 12.30 52.94 44.30
CA THR A 394 12.64 52.27 45.57
C THR A 394 14.03 52.65 46.08
N PHE A 395 15.02 52.82 45.19
CA PHE A 395 16.41 53.01 45.60
C PHE A 395 16.95 54.43 45.38
N TRP A 396 16.37 55.25 44.50
CA TRP A 396 16.89 56.59 44.16
C TRP A 396 16.02 57.75 44.64
N VAL A 397 14.73 57.56 44.91
CA VAL A 397 13.87 58.64 45.47
C VAL A 397 14.03 58.81 46.99
N GLY A 398 14.95 58.06 47.62
CA GLY A 398 15.30 58.21 49.04
C GLY A 398 16.05 59.50 49.42
N GLU A 399 16.46 60.33 48.46
CA GLU A 399 17.37 61.45 48.73
C GLU A 399 16.96 62.77 48.04
N ALA A 400 15.66 63.01 47.88
CA ALA A 400 15.10 64.30 47.41
C ALA A 400 14.26 65.02 48.48
N ALA A 401 14.41 64.67 49.76
CA ALA A 401 13.73 65.34 50.86
C ALA A 401 14.46 66.59 51.40
N THR A 402 15.56 67.04 50.77
CA THR A 402 16.38 68.17 51.26
C THR A 402 16.88 69.12 50.17
N LEU A 403 16.10 69.37 49.10
CA LEU A 403 16.35 70.53 48.26
C LEU A 403 15.47 71.71 48.73
N PRO A 404 16.08 72.84 49.14
CA PRO A 404 15.36 73.98 49.71
C PRO A 404 14.46 74.63 48.65
N GLN A 405 13.28 75.02 49.12
CA GLN A 405 12.24 75.76 48.42
C GLN A 405 12.84 76.86 47.51
N CYS A 406 12.60 76.75 46.20
CA CYS A 406 12.67 77.92 45.33
C CYS A 406 11.43 78.78 45.62
N ALA A 407 11.61 79.74 46.52
CA ALA A 407 10.75 80.91 46.63
C ALA A 407 10.89 81.71 45.33
N CYS A 408 9.84 81.71 44.50
CA CYS A 408 9.56 82.82 43.58
C CYS A 408 8.13 82.70 43.01
N TYR A 409 7.40 83.81 43.20
CA TYR A 409 6.23 84.30 42.45
C TYR A 409 4.87 84.22 43.15
N LYS A 410 4.52 85.32 43.82
CA LYS A 410 3.14 85.69 44.18
C LYS A 410 2.46 86.22 42.91
N PRO A 411 1.29 85.70 42.48
CA PRO A 411 0.45 86.42 41.55
C PRO A 411 -0.32 87.52 42.31
N GLU A 412 -0.29 88.69 41.71
CA GLU A 412 -0.98 89.92 42.12
C GLU A 412 -2.50 89.75 41.93
N GLU A 413 -3.30 90.22 42.90
CA GLU A 413 -4.76 90.24 42.82
C GLU A 413 -5.21 91.14 41.66
N VAL A 414 -5.71 90.54 40.58
CA VAL A 414 -6.45 91.25 39.54
C VAL A 414 -7.92 91.22 39.91
N LYS A 415 -8.48 92.43 40.02
CA LYS A 415 -9.88 92.73 40.37
C LYS A 415 -10.86 92.18 39.34
N ASP A 416 -12.01 91.79 39.86
CA ASP A 416 -13.22 91.39 39.14
C ASP A 416 -13.57 92.35 37.99
N GLY A 417 -13.86 91.78 36.83
CA GLY A 417 -14.25 92.51 35.64
C GLY A 417 -14.68 91.57 34.51
N GLU A 418 -15.94 91.15 34.59
CA GLU A 418 -16.85 90.94 33.46
C GLU A 418 -16.66 89.71 32.56
N ILE A 419 -17.75 88.96 32.51
CA ILE A 419 -18.04 87.74 31.75
C ILE A 419 -18.11 88.06 30.26
N THR A 420 -17.45 87.25 29.43
CA THR A 420 -17.96 86.88 28.11
C THR A 420 -17.63 85.43 27.83
N ASP A 421 -18.68 84.66 27.53
CA ASP A 421 -18.69 83.24 27.21
C ASP A 421 -17.79 82.89 26.01
N GLU A 422 -16.89 81.91 26.17
CA GLU A 422 -16.49 80.91 25.15
C GLU A 422 -15.28 80.09 25.63
N GLU A 423 -15.46 79.21 26.64
CA GLU A 423 -14.51 78.10 26.89
C GLU A 423 -15.13 77.03 27.81
N GLN A 424 -15.89 76.08 27.24
CA GLN A 424 -16.34 74.88 27.99
C GLN A 424 -16.48 73.60 27.15
N ILE A 425 -15.71 73.43 26.08
CA ILE A 425 -15.70 72.17 25.32
C ILE A 425 -14.26 71.84 24.90
N GLU A 426 -13.55 71.03 25.69
CA GLU A 426 -12.64 69.96 25.20
C GLU A 426 -11.85 69.21 26.28
N LEU A 427 -12.14 69.38 27.58
CA LEU A 427 -11.44 68.63 28.65
C LEU A 427 -12.35 67.78 29.55
N GLN A 428 -13.54 67.37 29.07
CA GLN A 428 -14.42 66.43 29.80
C GLN A 428 -14.60 65.05 29.13
N LEU A 429 -13.87 64.72 28.06
CA LEU A 429 -14.12 63.48 27.29
C LEU A 429 -13.18 62.30 27.55
N ILE A 430 -12.25 62.35 28.53
CA ILE A 430 -11.30 61.23 28.75
C ILE A 430 -11.43 60.59 30.15
N GLN A 431 -12.28 61.10 31.04
CA GLN A 431 -12.28 60.66 32.45
C GLN A 431 -13.62 60.13 32.98
N LYS A 432 -14.48 59.55 32.11
CA LYS A 432 -15.82 59.11 32.54
C LYS A 432 -16.35 57.77 32.01
N ASP A 433 -15.49 56.80 31.67
CA ASP A 433 -15.97 55.44 31.27
C ASP A 433 -15.31 54.27 32.00
N PHE A 434 -14.59 54.51 33.09
CA PHE A 434 -14.15 53.43 33.98
C PHE A 434 -14.63 53.72 35.40
N THR A 435 -15.85 53.28 35.70
CA THR A 435 -16.24 52.54 36.91
C THR A 435 -17.74 52.63 37.15
N SER A 436 -18.45 51.50 37.08
CA SER A 436 -19.33 51.00 38.15
C SER A 436 -20.13 49.82 37.61
N ASN A 437 -19.83 48.62 38.11
CA ASN A 437 -20.78 47.53 38.20
C ASN A 437 -21.94 47.93 39.12
N ASP A 438 -23.14 47.35 38.95
CA ASP A 438 -23.64 46.26 39.81
C ASP A 438 -25.12 45.95 39.51
N ASP A 439 -25.35 44.66 39.24
CA ASP A 439 -26.35 43.74 39.80
C ASP A 439 -27.89 43.89 39.71
N HIS A 440 -28.46 42.66 39.61
CA HIS A 440 -29.82 42.15 39.88
C HIS A 440 -30.81 42.11 38.70
N SER A 441 -31.08 40.91 38.13
CA SER A 441 -32.03 39.83 38.55
C SER A 441 -33.50 40.23 38.25
N MET A 442 -34.47 39.37 37.91
CA MET A 442 -34.67 37.95 37.60
C MET A 442 -36.10 37.89 36.99
N GLU A 443 -36.43 36.85 36.19
CA GLU A 443 -37.81 36.37 35.92
C GLU A 443 -38.74 37.30 35.09
N ASP A 444 -39.63 36.88 34.18
CA ASP A 444 -40.18 35.57 33.82
C ASP A 444 -40.97 35.69 32.48
N ILE A 445 -41.56 34.57 32.05
CA ILE A 445 -42.68 34.39 31.10
C ILE A 445 -42.34 34.17 29.62
N GLY A 446 -42.40 32.89 29.21
CA GLY A 446 -42.54 32.46 27.82
C GLY A 446 -44.00 32.26 27.38
N ARG A 447 -44.22 32.12 26.06
CA ARG A 447 -45.07 31.08 25.43
C ARG A 447 -45.10 31.16 23.90
N GLU A 448 -44.97 29.98 23.30
CA GLU A 448 -45.63 29.44 22.08
C GLU A 448 -45.85 30.32 20.83
N SER A 449 -45.34 29.84 19.68
CA SER A 449 -46.19 29.36 18.58
C SER A 449 -45.43 28.55 17.52
N ARG A 450 -46.13 27.51 17.03
CA ARG A 450 -45.76 26.53 15.98
C ARG A 450 -45.78 27.11 14.56
N SER A 451 -44.99 26.52 13.67
CA SER A 451 -45.41 25.90 12.37
C SER A 451 -44.17 25.26 11.71
N THR A 452 -44.13 23.93 11.45
CA THR A 452 -44.39 23.24 10.14
C THR A 452 -43.65 23.90 8.97
N GLU A 453 -42.94 23.24 8.05
CA GLU A 453 -42.89 21.88 7.45
C GLU A 453 -41.67 21.97 6.48
N GLN A 454 -40.81 20.98 6.25
CA GLN A 454 -41.01 19.92 5.24
C GLN A 454 -39.80 18.96 5.25
N ASN A 455 -40.12 17.68 5.21
CA ASN A 455 -39.22 16.53 5.08
C ASN A 455 -38.75 16.32 3.64
N GLY A 456 -37.53 15.82 3.47
CA GLY A 456 -37.05 15.18 2.25
C GLY A 456 -36.17 13.96 2.60
N SER A 457 -36.79 12.78 2.65
CA SER A 457 -36.09 11.49 2.79
C SER A 457 -35.69 10.97 1.41
N TRP A 458 -34.47 10.44 1.31
CA TRP A 458 -33.99 9.73 0.12
C TRP A 458 -34.21 8.23 0.31
N ALA A 459 -35.14 7.68 -0.46
CA ALA A 459 -35.39 6.25 -0.56
C ALA A 459 -34.43 5.60 -1.58
N THR A 460 -33.92 4.44 -1.19
CA THR A 460 -33.19 3.48 -2.03
C THR A 460 -34.10 2.84 -3.08
N PRO A 461 -33.61 2.51 -4.29
CA PRO A 461 -34.40 1.79 -5.28
C PRO A 461 -34.25 0.27 -5.15
N GLU A 462 -35.37 -0.43 -5.02
CA GLU A 462 -35.50 -1.87 -5.26
C GLU A 462 -35.54 -2.18 -6.78
N PRO A 463 -35.10 -3.38 -7.20
CA PRO A 463 -35.08 -3.80 -8.59
C PRO A 463 -36.45 -4.31 -9.06
N ARG A 464 -36.88 -3.85 -10.25
CA ARG A 464 -38.05 -4.40 -10.95
C ARG A 464 -37.69 -5.71 -11.66
N TYR A 465 -38.47 -6.75 -11.35
CA TYR A 465 -38.67 -7.92 -12.19
C TYR A 465 -39.19 -7.51 -13.57
N LEU A 466 -38.54 -7.99 -14.62
CA LEU A 466 -39.09 -8.02 -15.98
C LEU A 466 -39.46 -9.46 -16.30
N GLY A 467 -40.72 -9.62 -16.70
CA GLY A 467 -41.34 -10.87 -17.02
C GLY A 467 -40.87 -11.48 -18.35
N GLU A 468 -41.31 -12.72 -18.46
CA GLU A 468 -41.20 -13.67 -19.56
C GLU A 468 -41.48 -13.05 -20.93
N GLY A 469 -40.58 -13.32 -21.87
CA GLY A 469 -40.74 -13.07 -23.29
C GLY A 469 -40.30 -14.31 -24.07
N VAL A 470 -41.28 -15.14 -24.41
CA VAL A 470 -41.19 -16.27 -25.35
C VAL A 470 -40.75 -15.75 -26.73
N TRP A 471 -39.70 -16.35 -27.30
CA TRP A 471 -39.46 -16.36 -28.74
C TRP A 471 -39.05 -17.77 -29.17
N ASN A 472 -39.74 -18.24 -30.22
CA ASN A 472 -39.57 -19.51 -30.90
C ASN A 472 -38.18 -19.72 -31.48
#